data_AF-A0A401XL31-F1
#
_entry.id   AF-A0A401XL31-F1
#
_cell.length_a   1.000
_cell.length_b   1.000
_cell.length_c   1.000
_cell.angle_alpha   90.00
_cell.angle_beta   90.00
_cell.angle_gamma   90.00
#
_symmetry.space_group_name_H-M   'P 1'
#
loop_
_entity.id
_entity.type
_entity.pdbx_description
1 polymer ?
#
loop_
_entity_poly.entity_id
_entity_poly.type
_entity_poly.pdbx_seq_one_letter_code
_entity_poly.pdbx_strand_id
1 'polypeptide(L)'
;MYELLIPMNAKPPTGTPSLWAPLVKYIPDKAYHYVEGLLNQHTLFLKITKPKRSRAGLYFYDEKRRRHAIYINGNLDKYNFLITLIHEYAHLVARVKYGQKIKPHGPEWKSIFRELMKPLLHTDIFPPAIITHVRSHMANPATTHFRDRDLLQAIDSYLSESQPKPSVKSRPSR
;
A
#
# COMPACT_ATOMS: atom_id res chain seq x y z
N MET A 1 7.92 18.18 5.67
CA MET A 1 8.19 17.02 4.78
C MET A 1 9.16 16.13 5.54
N TYR A 2 8.79 14.91 5.89
CA TYR A 2 9.73 13.97 6.48
C TYR A 2 10.44 13.22 5.34
N GLU A 3 11.75 13.40 5.20
CA GLU A 3 12.60 12.56 4.36
C GLU A 3 13.30 11.56 5.28
N LEU A 4 12.89 10.29 5.23
CA LEU A 4 13.58 9.19 5.89
C LEU A 4 14.60 8.63 4.91
N LEU A 5 15.87 8.97 5.12
CA LEU A 5 17.01 8.42 4.40
C LEU A 5 17.85 7.62 5.40
N ILE A 6 17.69 6.29 5.39
CA ILE A 6 18.55 5.41 6.20
C ILE A 6 19.13 4.33 5.28
N PRO A 7 20.46 4.23 5.12
CA PRO A 7 21.10 3.11 4.43
C PRO A 7 21.09 1.87 5.34
N MET A 8 20.51 0.76 4.86
CA MET A 8 20.25 -0.47 5.64
C MET A 8 21.32 -1.56 5.46
N ASN A 9 22.56 -1.31 5.88
CA ASN A 9 23.52 -2.42 6.10
C ASN A 9 23.78 -2.73 7.58
N ALA A 10 23.01 -2.14 8.51
CA ALA A 10 23.10 -2.47 9.93
C ALA A 10 21.70 -2.76 10.48
N LYS A 11 21.55 -3.90 11.19
CA LYS A 11 20.38 -4.16 12.04
C LYS A 11 20.35 -3.02 13.08
N PRO A 12 19.27 -2.24 13.17
CA PRO A 12 19.19 -1.14 14.13
C PRO A 12 19.35 -1.70 15.55
N PRO A 13 20.05 -0.99 16.46
CA PRO A 13 20.28 -1.45 17.82
C PRO A 13 18.95 -1.71 18.53
N THR A 14 18.92 -2.73 19.39
CA THR A 14 17.72 -3.08 20.18
C THR A 14 17.22 -1.86 20.95
N GLY A 15 15.96 -1.47 20.73
CA GLY A 15 15.33 -0.30 21.36
C GLY A 15 15.23 0.95 20.47
N THR A 16 15.79 0.94 19.24
CA THR A 16 15.50 2.02 18.28
C THR A 16 14.12 1.85 17.66
N PRO A 17 13.31 2.93 17.54
CA PRO A 17 12.04 2.89 16.84
C PRO A 17 12.25 2.43 15.39
N SER A 18 11.34 1.57 14.90
CA SER A 18 11.34 1.19 13.50
C SER A 18 11.34 2.40 12.58
N LEU A 19 12.14 2.35 11.52
CA LEU A 19 12.14 3.35 10.45
C LEU A 19 10.75 3.48 9.80
N TRP A 20 9.96 2.42 9.87
CA TRP A 20 8.65 2.31 9.29
C TRP A 20 7.53 2.63 10.28
N ALA A 21 7.84 2.99 11.53
CA ALA A 21 6.85 3.36 12.55
C ALA A 21 5.77 4.34 12.07
N PRO A 22 6.06 5.36 11.22
CA PRO A 22 5.01 6.24 10.69
C PRO A 22 3.92 5.53 9.87
N LEU A 23 4.17 4.34 9.33
CA LEU A 23 3.19 3.60 8.51
C LEU A 23 1.95 3.16 9.29
N VAL A 24 1.99 3.06 10.62
CA VAL A 24 0.81 2.73 11.44
C VAL A 24 -0.39 3.66 11.20
N LYS A 25 -0.14 4.88 10.69
CA LYS A 25 -1.19 5.84 10.33
C LYS A 25 -1.85 5.55 8.98
N TYR A 26 -1.18 4.79 8.11
CA TYR A 26 -1.52 4.65 6.69
C TYR A 26 -1.95 3.25 6.30
N ILE A 27 -1.75 2.23 7.14
CA ILE A 27 -2.18 0.85 6.88
C ILE A 27 -2.97 0.30 8.06
N PRO A 28 -3.74 -0.79 7.88
CA PRO A 28 -4.35 -1.52 8.99
C PRO A 28 -3.29 -2.00 9.98
N ASP A 29 -3.55 -1.85 11.27
CA ASP A 29 -2.56 -2.11 12.32
C ASP A 29 -2.05 -3.56 12.28
N LYS A 30 -2.94 -4.51 11.96
CA LYS A 30 -2.62 -5.93 11.83
C LYS A 30 -1.75 -6.26 10.61
N ALA A 31 -1.66 -5.37 9.62
CA ALA A 31 -0.78 -5.53 8.47
C ALA A 31 0.65 -5.02 8.73
N TYR A 32 0.86 -4.25 9.80
CA TYR A 32 2.08 -3.49 10.01
C TYR A 32 3.34 -4.34 10.00
N HIS A 33 3.41 -5.38 10.84
CA HIS A 33 4.61 -6.20 10.96
C HIS A 33 4.95 -6.97 9.68
N TYR A 34 3.94 -7.40 8.94
CA TYR A 34 4.17 -8.03 7.63
C TYR A 34 4.77 -7.03 6.64
N VAL A 35 4.18 -5.84 6.53
CA VAL A 35 4.67 -4.77 5.64
C VAL A 35 6.08 -4.34 6.03
N GLU A 36 6.34 -4.14 7.32
CA GLU A 36 7.68 -3.85 7.85
C GLU A 36 8.68 -4.94 7.47
N GLY A 37 8.31 -6.22 7.65
CA GLY A 37 9.11 -7.37 7.25
C GLY A 37 9.49 -7.33 5.78
N LEU A 38 8.52 -7.02 4.89
CA LEU A 38 8.78 -6.84 3.46
C LEU A 38 9.75 -5.68 3.21
N LEU A 39 9.46 -4.49 3.74
CA LEU A 39 10.28 -3.29 3.48
C LEU A 39 11.72 -3.45 3.96
N ASN A 40 11.96 -4.26 4.99
CA ASN A 40 13.30 -4.57 5.48
C ASN A 40 14.11 -5.53 4.58
N GLN A 41 13.48 -6.20 3.60
CA GLN A 41 14.18 -7.13 2.69
C GLN A 41 15.01 -6.40 1.62
N HIS A 42 14.73 -5.13 1.34
CA HIS A 42 15.37 -4.40 0.27
C HIS A 42 15.71 -2.96 0.68
N THR A 43 16.88 -2.49 0.26
CA THR A 43 17.24 -1.07 0.40
C THR A 43 16.40 -0.23 -0.55
N LEU A 44 15.44 0.51 0.00
CA LEU A 44 14.54 1.37 -0.76
C LEU A 44 14.25 2.69 -0.03
N PHE A 45 13.81 3.69 -0.80
CA PHE A 45 13.34 4.96 -0.29
C PHE A 45 11.82 5.08 -0.45
N LEU A 46 11.08 5.08 0.67
CA LEU A 46 9.64 5.27 0.68
C LEU A 46 9.30 6.73 1.01
N LYS A 47 8.52 7.39 0.14
CA LYS A 47 8.07 8.77 0.37
C LYS A 47 6.55 8.85 0.32
N ILE A 48 5.95 9.35 1.39
CA ILE A 48 4.54 9.72 1.42
C ILE A 48 4.41 11.13 0.86
N THR A 49 3.70 11.28 -0.26
CA THR A 49 3.62 12.52 -1.02
C THR A 49 2.28 13.23 -0.82
N LYS A 50 2.25 14.53 -1.13
CA LYS A 50 1.00 15.25 -1.32
C LYS A 50 0.18 14.59 -2.46
N PRO A 51 -1.16 14.66 -2.41
CA PRO A 51 -2.03 14.02 -3.38
C PRO A 51 -1.72 14.48 -4.81
N LYS A 52 -1.57 13.53 -5.73
CA LYS A 52 -1.49 13.78 -7.17
C LYS A 52 -2.68 13.11 -7.85
N ARG A 53 -3.41 13.84 -8.68
CA ARG A 53 -4.58 13.31 -9.42
C ARG A 53 -4.20 12.22 -10.42
N SER A 54 -2.99 12.27 -10.98
CA SER A 54 -2.58 11.36 -12.06
C SER A 54 -2.11 9.98 -11.60
N ARG A 55 -1.81 9.79 -10.30
CA ARG A 55 -1.31 8.52 -9.76
C ARG A 55 -1.44 8.46 -8.24
N ALA A 56 -1.79 7.29 -7.73
CA ALA A 56 -1.84 6.98 -6.30
C ALA A 56 -0.48 6.52 -5.74
N GLY A 57 0.27 5.77 -6.55
CA GLY A 57 1.60 5.25 -6.24
C GLY A 57 2.57 5.41 -7.41
N LEU A 58 3.87 5.23 -7.14
CA LEU A 58 4.91 5.14 -8.14
C LEU A 58 6.15 4.44 -7.58
N TYR A 59 6.52 3.33 -8.20
CA TYR A 59 7.86 2.77 -8.11
C TYR A 59 8.77 3.27 -9.25
N PHE A 60 10.04 3.52 -8.93
CA PHE A 60 11.11 3.70 -9.91
C PHE A 60 12.47 3.38 -9.30
N TYR A 61 13.46 3.14 -10.15
CA TYR A 61 14.86 3.07 -9.74
C TYR A 61 15.53 4.43 -10.01
N ASP A 62 16.04 5.08 -8.96
CA ASP A 62 16.78 6.34 -9.05
C ASP A 62 18.22 6.02 -9.45
N GLU A 63 18.53 6.09 -10.75
CA GLU A 63 19.87 5.83 -11.29
C GLU A 63 20.94 6.74 -10.67
N LYS A 64 20.59 8.00 -10.38
CA LYS A 64 21.55 8.99 -9.81
C LYS A 64 21.96 8.62 -8.40
N ARG A 65 21.00 8.12 -7.60
CA ARG A 65 21.23 7.70 -6.21
C ARG A 65 21.45 6.20 -6.07
N ARG A 66 21.44 5.45 -7.18
CA ARG A 66 21.56 3.99 -7.27
C ARG A 66 20.68 3.25 -6.26
N ARG A 67 19.39 3.59 -6.22
CA ARG A 67 18.45 3.02 -5.24
C ARG A 67 17.04 2.85 -5.76
N HIS A 68 16.30 1.92 -5.16
CA HIS A 68 14.87 1.80 -5.36
C HIS A 68 14.11 2.92 -4.63
N ALA A 69 13.05 3.45 -5.24
CA ALA A 69 12.19 4.45 -4.64
C ALA A 69 10.71 4.11 -4.88
N ILE A 70 9.89 4.29 -3.84
CA ILE A 70 8.44 4.11 -3.87
C ILE A 70 7.80 5.39 -3.31
N TYR A 71 6.94 6.02 -4.09
CA TYR A 71 6.17 7.19 -3.67
C TYR A 71 4.68 6.84 -3.61
N ILE A 72 3.98 7.26 -2.55
CA ILE A 72 2.54 7.00 -2.37
C ILE A 72 1.84 8.25 -1.88
N ASN A 73 0.67 8.54 -2.43
CA ASN A 73 -0.15 9.65 -1.97
C ASN A 73 -0.62 9.42 -0.52
N GLY A 74 -0.40 10.41 0.35
CA GLY A 74 -0.74 10.31 1.77
C GLY A 74 -2.21 10.51 2.13
N ASN A 75 -3.10 10.77 1.15
CA ASN A 75 -4.53 10.97 1.38
C ASN A 75 -5.39 9.73 1.11
N LEU A 76 -4.77 8.59 0.80
CA LEU A 76 -5.49 7.34 0.64
C LEU A 76 -5.95 6.84 2.02
N ASP A 77 -7.10 6.17 2.07
CA ASP A 77 -7.49 5.40 3.26
C ASP A 77 -6.55 4.20 3.45
N LYS A 78 -6.65 3.57 4.63
CA LYS A 78 -5.76 2.49 5.04
C LYS A 78 -5.73 1.31 4.07
N TYR A 79 -6.86 0.98 3.43
CA TYR A 79 -6.96 -0.15 2.52
C TYR A 79 -6.37 0.18 1.15
N ASN A 80 -6.76 1.33 0.58
CA ASN A 80 -6.22 1.79 -0.69
C ASN A 80 -4.72 2.06 -0.61
N PHE A 81 -4.22 2.59 0.51
CA PHE A 81 -2.80 2.77 0.73
C PHE A 81 -2.06 1.43 0.80
N LEU A 82 -2.57 0.45 1.57
CA LEU A 82 -1.95 -0.87 1.68
C LEU A 82 -1.84 -1.56 0.31
N ILE A 83 -2.93 -1.59 -0.47
CA ILE A 83 -2.95 -2.19 -1.81
C ILE A 83 -1.96 -1.48 -2.73
N THR A 84 -1.94 -0.14 -2.71
CA THR A 84 -0.99 0.66 -3.50
C THR A 84 0.46 0.37 -3.10
N LEU A 85 0.76 0.28 -1.80
CA LEU A 85 2.11 -0.01 -1.32
C LEU A 85 2.61 -1.37 -1.81
N ILE A 86 1.78 -2.41 -1.68
CA ILE A 86 2.15 -3.75 -2.15
C ILE A 86 2.27 -3.78 -3.68
N HIS A 87 1.45 -3.02 -4.41
CA HIS A 87 1.57 -2.87 -5.87
C HIS A 87 2.94 -2.31 -6.26
N GLU A 88 3.35 -1.20 -5.67
CA GLU A 88 4.64 -0.57 -5.98
C GLU A 88 5.82 -1.43 -5.49
N TYR A 89 5.68 -2.09 -4.35
CA TYR A 89 6.70 -3.02 -3.84
C TYR A 89 6.84 -4.26 -4.74
N ALA A 90 5.75 -4.76 -5.34
CA ALA A 90 5.83 -5.84 -6.32
C ALA A 90 6.65 -5.45 -7.58
N HIS A 91 6.60 -4.18 -8.01
CA HIS A 91 7.49 -3.70 -9.08
C HIS A 91 8.96 -3.73 -8.67
N LEU A 92 9.27 -3.37 -7.42
CA LEU A 92 10.62 -3.48 -6.87
C LEU A 92 11.09 -4.94 -6.91
N VAL A 93 10.34 -5.85 -6.31
CA VAL A 93 10.71 -7.29 -6.25
C VAL A 93 10.88 -7.86 -7.65
N ALA A 94 10.00 -7.51 -8.60
CA ALA A 94 10.11 -7.93 -9.99
C ALA A 94 11.38 -7.39 -10.66
N ARG A 95 11.74 -6.12 -10.43
CA ARG A 95 12.96 -5.50 -10.95
C ARG A 95 14.22 -6.16 -10.40
N VAL A 96 14.22 -6.51 -9.11
CA VAL A 96 15.34 -7.19 -8.45
C VAL A 96 15.50 -8.62 -9.00
N LYS A 97 14.39 -9.36 -9.13
CA LYS A 97 14.41 -10.76 -9.55
C LYS A 97 14.66 -10.97 -11.04
N TYR A 98 14.08 -10.13 -11.90
CA TYR A 98 14.07 -10.32 -13.36
C TYR A 98 14.83 -9.24 -14.14
N GLY A 99 15.38 -8.24 -13.47
CA GLY A 99 16.17 -7.18 -14.10
C GLY A 99 15.33 -6.09 -14.79
N GLN A 100 15.99 -5.25 -15.59
CA GLN A 100 15.43 -3.96 -16.04
C GLN A 100 14.35 -4.09 -17.09
N LYS A 101 14.45 -5.13 -17.90
CA LYS A 101 13.61 -5.34 -19.07
C LYS A 101 12.29 -6.03 -18.70
N ILE A 102 12.03 -6.26 -17.42
CA ILE A 102 10.80 -6.90 -16.96
C ILE A 102 9.58 -6.07 -17.40
N LYS A 103 8.57 -6.75 -17.95
CA LYS A 103 7.35 -6.09 -18.40
C LYS A 103 6.54 -5.61 -17.18
N PRO A 104 6.21 -4.32 -17.08
CA PRO A 104 5.31 -3.84 -16.03
C PRO A 104 3.98 -4.58 -16.12
N HIS A 105 3.51 -5.09 -14.98
CA HIS A 105 2.25 -5.84 -14.90
C HIS A 105 2.20 -7.08 -15.82
N GLY A 106 3.36 -7.62 -16.19
CA GLY A 106 3.49 -8.91 -16.88
C GLY A 106 3.18 -10.11 -15.98
N PRO A 107 3.18 -11.34 -16.53
CA PRO A 107 2.87 -12.55 -15.77
C PRO A 107 3.71 -12.70 -14.49
N GLU A 108 5.00 -12.38 -14.54
CA GLU A 108 5.93 -12.46 -13.43
C GLU A 108 5.57 -11.46 -12.32
N TRP A 109 5.31 -10.20 -12.69
CA TRP A 109 4.86 -9.18 -11.74
C TRP A 109 3.52 -9.58 -11.12
N LYS A 110 2.58 -10.10 -11.91
CA LYS A 110 1.27 -10.54 -11.42
C LYS A 110 1.41 -11.69 -10.42
N SER A 111 2.35 -12.62 -10.63
CA SER A 111 2.65 -13.69 -9.67
C SER A 111 3.17 -13.11 -8.36
N ILE A 112 4.19 -12.25 -8.43
CA ILE A 112 4.77 -11.58 -7.26
C ILE A 112 3.71 -10.79 -6.49
N PHE A 113 2.89 -10.00 -7.18
CA PHE A 113 1.85 -9.21 -6.54
C PHE A 113 0.85 -10.10 -5.78
N ARG A 114 0.40 -11.21 -6.38
CA ARG A 114 -0.48 -12.17 -5.70
C ARG A 114 0.19 -12.83 -4.51
N GLU A 115 1.46 -13.24 -4.64
CA GLU A 115 2.24 -13.85 -3.57
C GLU A 115 2.38 -12.90 -2.37
N LEU A 116 2.69 -11.63 -2.63
CA LEU A 116 2.84 -10.60 -1.60
C LEU A 116 1.50 -10.22 -0.95
N MET A 117 0.41 -10.21 -1.70
CA MET A 117 -0.92 -9.89 -1.16
C MET A 117 -1.53 -11.04 -0.37
N LYS A 118 -1.23 -12.31 -0.72
CA LYS A 118 -1.90 -13.49 -0.11
C LYS A 118 -1.88 -13.50 1.43
N PRO A 119 -0.77 -13.20 2.13
CA PRO A 119 -0.75 -13.15 3.59
C PRO A 119 -1.60 -12.03 4.20
N LEU A 120 -1.98 -11.02 3.41
CA LEU A 120 -2.80 -9.90 3.86
C LEU A 120 -4.30 -10.19 3.76
N LEU A 121 -4.72 -11.27 3.10
CA LEU A 121 -6.12 -11.56 2.79
C LEU A 121 -6.78 -12.40 3.88
N HIS A 122 -6.96 -11.80 5.04
CA HIS A 122 -7.77 -12.30 6.14
C HIS A 122 -8.51 -11.16 6.83
N THR A 123 -9.51 -11.53 7.64
CA THR A 123 -10.50 -10.61 8.21
C THR A 123 -9.94 -9.62 9.23
N ASP A 124 -8.75 -9.88 9.79
CA ASP A 124 -8.09 -8.95 10.72
C ASP A 124 -7.43 -7.76 10.00
N ILE A 125 -7.22 -7.87 8.68
CA ILE A 125 -6.60 -6.82 7.86
C ILE A 125 -7.62 -6.19 6.92
N PHE A 126 -8.39 -7.00 6.18
CA PHE A 126 -9.44 -6.51 5.31
C PHE A 126 -10.80 -7.00 5.81
N PRO A 127 -11.79 -6.10 5.97
CA PRO A 127 -13.17 -6.48 6.22
C PRO A 127 -13.68 -7.53 5.22
N PRO A 128 -14.58 -8.44 5.64
CA PRO A 128 -15.16 -9.44 4.75
C PRO A 128 -15.79 -8.86 3.48
N ALA A 129 -16.37 -7.65 3.56
CA ALA A 129 -16.94 -6.97 2.41
C ALA A 129 -15.87 -6.53 1.38
N ILE A 130 -14.63 -6.26 1.81
CA ILE A 130 -13.54 -5.80 0.93
C ILE A 130 -12.74 -6.99 0.40
N ILE A 131 -12.50 -8.03 1.22
CA ILE A 131 -11.61 -9.15 0.87
C ILE A 131 -12.01 -9.88 -0.40
N THR A 132 -13.32 -10.03 -0.64
CA THR A 132 -13.86 -10.71 -1.83
C THR A 132 -13.50 -9.95 -3.11
N HIS A 133 -13.64 -8.62 -3.08
CA HIS A 133 -13.29 -7.78 -4.21
C HIS A 133 -11.77 -7.70 -4.43
N VAL A 134 -10.97 -7.67 -3.35
CA VAL A 134 -9.51 -7.73 -3.49
C VAL A 134 -9.08 -9.06 -4.13
N ARG A 135 -9.69 -10.19 -3.75
CA ARG A 135 -9.41 -11.49 -4.37
C ARG A 135 -9.76 -11.50 -5.86
N SER A 136 -10.91 -10.94 -6.22
CA SER A 136 -11.31 -10.78 -7.63
C SER A 136 -10.29 -9.95 -8.41
N HIS A 137 -9.93 -8.78 -7.87
CA HIS A 137 -8.93 -7.88 -8.46
C HIS A 137 -7.60 -8.59 -8.75
N MET A 138 -7.13 -9.39 -7.80
CA MET A 138 -5.88 -10.12 -7.91
C MET A 138 -5.87 -11.24 -8.95
N ALA A 139 -7.02 -11.75 -9.38
CA ALA A 139 -7.09 -12.81 -10.39
C ALA A 139 -6.45 -12.33 -11.70
N ASN A 140 -6.69 -11.07 -12.06
CA ASN A 140 -6.03 -10.40 -13.18
C ASN A 140 -5.73 -8.93 -12.81
N PRO A 141 -4.67 -8.68 -12.03
CA PRO A 141 -4.44 -7.35 -11.49
C PRO A 141 -4.10 -6.37 -12.61
N ALA A 142 -4.86 -5.28 -12.65
CA ALA A 142 -4.69 -4.21 -13.61
C ALA A 142 -3.44 -3.36 -13.29
N THR A 143 -3.15 -2.38 -14.15
CA THR A 143 -2.06 -1.42 -13.91
C THR A 143 -2.25 -0.58 -12.65
N THR A 144 -3.49 -0.49 -12.16
CA THR A 144 -3.88 0.16 -10.90
C THR A 144 -5.22 -0.43 -10.45
N HIS A 145 -5.42 -0.61 -9.15
CA HIS A 145 -6.71 -1.04 -8.61
C HIS A 145 -7.76 0.07 -8.62
N PHE A 146 -7.37 1.33 -8.84
CA PHE A 146 -8.32 2.45 -8.97
C PHE A 146 -9.20 2.41 -10.23
N ARG A 147 -9.00 1.43 -11.11
CA ARG A 147 -9.88 1.14 -12.25
C ARG A 147 -10.90 0.04 -11.96
N ASP A 148 -10.76 -0.62 -10.82
CA ASP A 148 -11.66 -1.66 -10.34
C ASP A 148 -12.80 -1.01 -9.58
N ARG A 149 -13.91 -0.75 -10.28
CA ARG A 149 -15.06 -0.03 -9.72
C ARG A 149 -15.69 -0.78 -8.56
N ASP A 150 -15.74 -2.12 -8.65
CA ASP A 150 -16.36 -2.94 -7.62
C ASP A 150 -15.52 -2.93 -6.35
N LEU A 151 -14.19 -3.04 -6.47
CA LEU A 151 -13.29 -2.92 -5.33
C LEU A 151 -13.35 -1.53 -4.69
N LEU A 152 -13.32 -0.46 -5.48
CA LEU A 152 -13.43 0.90 -4.94
C LEU A 152 -14.76 1.12 -4.23
N GLN A 153 -15.87 0.70 -4.84
CA GLN A 153 -17.20 0.83 -4.24
C GLN A 153 -17.30 0.06 -2.92
N ALA A 154 -16.73 -1.15 -2.85
CA ALA A 154 -16.73 -1.96 -1.62
C ALA A 154 -15.94 -1.27 -0.50
N ILE A 155 -14.79 -0.68 -0.81
CA ILE A 155 -13.98 0.09 0.15
C ILE A 155 -14.76 1.33 0.61
N ASP A 156 -15.30 2.12 -0.32
CA ASP A 156 -16.02 3.36 -0.01
C ASP A 156 -17.27 3.09 0.84
N SER A 157 -18.03 2.04 0.51
CA SER A 157 -19.24 1.67 1.26
C SER A 157 -18.89 1.29 2.71
N TYR A 158 -17.90 0.42 2.90
CA TYR A 158 -17.42 0.04 4.23
C TYR A 158 -16.95 1.25 5.04
N LEU A 159 -16.17 2.15 4.42
CA LEU A 159 -15.68 3.35 5.10
C LEU A 159 -16.83 4.29 5.48
N SER A 160 -17.83 4.46 4.61
CA SER A 160 -19.00 5.31 4.88
C SER A 160 -19.88 4.79 6.03
N GLU A 161 -20.08 3.48 6.11
CA GLU A 161 -20.86 2.83 7.18
C GLU A 161 -20.12 2.85 8.52
N SER A 162 -18.79 2.79 8.49
CA SER A 162 -17.95 2.84 9.68
C SER A 162 -17.82 4.25 10.30
N GLN A 163 -18.25 5.31 9.58
CA GLN A 163 -18.30 6.65 10.16
C GLN A 163 -19.54 6.80 11.07
N PRO A 164 -19.41 7.40 12.26
CA PRO A 164 -20.57 7.73 13.07
C PRO A 164 -21.48 8.67 12.28
N LYS A 165 -22.77 8.31 12.12
CA LYS A 165 -23.77 9.21 11.53
C LYS A 165 -23.74 10.53 12.29
N PRO A 166 -23.71 11.70 11.60
CA PRO A 166 -23.83 12.97 12.30
C PRO A 166 -25.12 12.95 13.10
N SER A 167 -25.01 13.22 14.40
CA SER A 167 -26.17 13.37 15.28
C SER A 167 -27.10 14.40 14.68
N VAL A 168 -28.26 13.98 14.19
CA VAL A 168 -29.33 14.89 13.77
C VAL A 168 -29.68 15.71 15.00
N LYS A 169 -29.22 16.97 15.05
CA LYS A 169 -29.76 17.92 16.01
C LYS A 169 -31.20 18.14 15.60
N SER A 170 -32.13 17.51 16.33
CA SER A 170 -33.56 17.80 16.24
C SER A 170 -33.73 19.30 16.38
N ARG A 171 -34.14 19.95 15.29
CA ARG A 171 -34.49 21.37 15.28
C ARG A 171 -35.73 21.52 16.17
N PRO A 172 -35.75 22.44 17.15
CA PRO A 172 -36.96 22.65 17.93
C PRO A 172 -38.05 23.15 17.00
N SER A 173 -39.19 22.46 17.03
CA SER A 173 -40.44 22.89 16.38
C SER A 173 -40.80 24.27 16.90
N ARG A 174 -41.02 25.21 15.99
CA ARG A 174 -41.54 26.54 16.27
C ARG A 174 -43.03 26.56 16.01
#